data_AF-A0AAN8K3L9-F1
#
_entry.id   AF-A0AAN8K3L9-F1
#
_cell.length_a   1.000
_cell.length_b   1.000
_cell.length_c   1.000
_cell.angle_alpha   90.00
_cell.angle_beta   90.00
_cell.angle_gamma   90.00
#
_symmetry.space_group_name_H-M   'P 1'
#
loop_
_entity.id
_entity.type
_entity.pdbx_description
1 polymer ?
#
loop_
_entity_poly.entity_id
_entity_poly.type
_entity_poly.pdbx_seq_one_letter_code
_entity_poly.pdbx_strand_id
1 'polypeptide(L)'
;MAQAKELARQCVTPPLLKNSKSAAVFEHKPSLKVVCNYLIRDCVKRYPLENCPLCKKHVLAEDPENQLKGRKNQIERVYCGHLFHNGCLDTYMKTPPFIGGKKCPSCDKRIYHEKWKVSAEVMENRWAHKQAKQRELEEVVDFLKD
;
A
#
# COMPACT_ATOMS: atom_id res chain seq x y z
N MET A 1 3.59 11.44 6.17
CA MET A 1 3.53 12.93 6.26
C MET A 1 3.40 13.64 4.91
N ALA A 2 3.88 13.08 3.78
CA ALA A 2 3.81 13.74 2.47
C ALA A 2 2.39 14.22 2.08
N GLN A 3 1.36 13.41 2.33
CA GLN A 3 -0.03 13.77 2.02
C GLN A 3 -0.54 14.96 2.86
N ALA A 4 -0.19 15.02 4.16
CA ALA A 4 -0.54 16.18 5.00
C ALA A 4 0.16 17.46 4.53
N LYS A 5 1.43 17.36 4.11
CA LYS A 5 2.17 18.48 3.50
C LYS A 5 1.50 18.95 2.21
N GLU A 6 1.07 18.04 1.35
CA GLU A 6 0.38 18.39 0.11
C GLU A 6 -0.98 19.04 0.36
N LEU A 7 -1.76 18.53 1.32
CA LEU A 7 -3.03 19.15 1.74
C LEU A 7 -2.82 20.58 2.25
N ALA A 8 -1.79 20.80 3.07
CA ALA A 8 -1.43 22.14 3.54
C ALA A 8 -1.04 23.06 2.37
N ARG A 9 -0.21 22.55 1.45
CA ARG A 9 0.27 23.27 0.27
C ARG A 9 -0.88 23.73 -0.62
N GLN A 10 -1.87 22.88 -0.86
CA GLN A 10 -3.07 23.18 -1.66
C GLN A 10 -3.97 24.26 -1.05
N CYS A 11 -3.82 24.58 0.23
CA CYS A 11 -4.58 25.64 0.89
C CYS A 11 -3.95 27.02 0.70
N VAL A 12 -2.65 27.08 0.40
CA VAL A 12 -1.87 28.34 0.38
C VAL A 12 -1.21 28.63 -0.96
N THR A 13 -1.03 27.62 -1.81
CA THR A 13 -0.46 27.81 -3.15
C THR A 13 -1.37 27.22 -4.22
N PRO A 14 -1.41 27.83 -5.41
CA PRO A 14 -2.21 27.34 -6.51
C PRO A 14 -1.78 25.94 -6.97
N PRO A 15 -2.66 25.23 -7.71
CA PRO A 15 -2.33 23.96 -8.33
C PRO A 15 -1.08 24.07 -9.21
N LEU A 16 -0.17 23.09 -9.12
CA LEU A 16 1.06 23.06 -9.92
C LEU A 16 0.77 22.91 -11.42
N LEU A 17 -0.35 22.26 -11.76
CA LEU A 17 -0.83 22.08 -13.13
C LEU A 17 -2.08 22.94 -13.33
N LYS A 18 -1.99 23.93 -14.22
CA LYS A 18 -3.13 24.73 -14.64
C LYS A 18 -3.93 23.96 -15.69
N ASN A 19 -5.01 23.30 -15.29
CA ASN A 19 -5.94 22.69 -16.25
C ASN A 19 -6.77 23.79 -16.93
N SER A 20 -6.60 23.95 -18.24
CA SER A 20 -7.21 25.03 -19.05
C SER A 20 -8.74 24.96 -19.18
N LYS A 21 -9.38 23.83 -18.81
CA LYS A 21 -10.81 23.60 -19.06
C LYS A 21 -11.76 23.95 -17.91
N SER A 22 -11.25 24.22 -16.70
CA SER A 22 -12.09 24.58 -15.55
C SER A 22 -11.25 25.15 -14.41
N ALA A 23 -10.36 26.11 -14.70
CA ALA A 23 -9.53 26.73 -13.68
C ALA A 23 -10.40 27.60 -12.76
N ALA A 24 -11.04 26.96 -11.78
CA ALA A 24 -11.61 27.67 -10.64
C ALA A 24 -10.50 28.57 -10.07
N VAL A 25 -10.84 29.84 -9.83
CA VAL A 25 -9.92 30.81 -9.26
C VAL A 25 -9.42 30.24 -7.93
N PHE A 26 -8.09 30.23 -7.76
CA PHE A 26 -7.50 29.73 -6.52
C PHE A 26 -7.83 30.69 -5.38
N GLU A 27 -8.34 30.15 -4.28
CA GLU A 27 -8.64 30.89 -3.06
C GLU A 27 -7.88 30.30 -1.87
N HIS A 28 -7.32 31.19 -1.04
CA HIS A 28 -6.66 30.80 0.19
C HIS A 28 -7.65 30.17 1.17
N LYS A 29 -7.25 29.05 1.78
CA LYS A 29 -8.05 28.32 2.76
C LYS A 29 -7.26 28.12 4.06
N PRO A 30 -7.93 28.07 5.23
CA PRO A 30 -7.27 27.70 6.48
C PRO A 30 -6.69 26.28 6.41
N SER A 31 -5.36 26.16 6.33
CA SER A 31 -4.66 24.88 6.16
C SER A 31 -4.77 23.97 7.39
N LEU A 32 -4.70 24.55 8.59
CA LEU A 32 -4.68 23.80 9.84
C LEU A 32 -5.92 22.91 10.00
N LYS A 33 -7.11 23.43 9.70
CA LYS A 33 -8.35 22.66 9.80
C LYS A 33 -8.35 21.43 8.88
N VAL A 34 -7.87 21.58 7.65
CA VAL A 34 -7.79 20.49 6.66
C VAL A 34 -6.80 19.41 7.12
N VAL A 35 -5.61 19.84 7.55
CA VAL A 35 -4.57 18.94 8.04
C VAL A 35 -4.99 18.24 9.33
N CYS A 36 -5.55 18.96 10.30
CA CYS A 36 -6.04 18.38 11.55
C CYS A 36 -7.18 17.39 11.29
N ASN A 37 -8.12 17.70 10.40
CA ASN A 37 -9.17 16.75 10.02
C ASN A 37 -8.59 15.46 9.45
N TYR A 38 -7.61 15.55 8.54
CA TYR A 38 -6.94 14.38 8.00
C TYR A 38 -6.19 13.58 9.07
N LEU A 39 -5.42 14.25 9.94
CA LEU A 39 -4.68 13.57 11.00
C LEU A 39 -5.62 12.90 12.01
N ILE A 40 -6.67 13.59 12.44
CA ILE A 40 -7.58 13.06 13.45
C ILE A 40 -8.48 11.97 12.87
N ARG A 41 -9.15 12.25 11.75
CA ARG A 41 -10.15 11.33 11.18
C ARG A 41 -9.49 10.19 10.41
N ASP A 42 -8.60 10.51 9.49
CA ASP A 42 -8.05 9.51 8.56
C ASP A 42 -6.83 8.76 9.12
N CYS A 43 -6.13 9.32 10.09
CA CYS A 43 -5.02 8.63 10.77
C CYS A 43 -5.45 8.10 12.15
N VAL A 44 -5.61 8.97 13.14
CA VAL A 44 -5.71 8.57 14.55
C VAL A 44 -6.96 7.73 14.85
N LYS A 45 -8.14 8.16 14.38
CA LYS A 45 -9.39 7.45 14.66
C LYS A 45 -9.58 6.20 13.80
N ARG A 46 -9.10 6.23 12.56
CA ARG A 46 -9.31 5.13 11.60
C ARG A 46 -8.32 3.99 11.78
N TYR A 47 -7.04 4.27 12.01
CA TYR A 47 -6.00 3.22 12.03
C TYR A 47 -6.24 2.10 13.06
N PRO A 48 -6.64 2.38 14.32
CA PRO A 48 -6.89 1.32 15.31
C PRO A 48 -8.00 0.35 14.88
N LEU A 49 -8.97 0.84 14.10
CA LEU A 49 -10.12 0.09 13.63
C LEU A 49 -9.92 -0.48 12.21
N GLU A 50 -8.77 -0.22 11.59
CA GLU A 50 -8.55 -0.57 10.20
C GLU A 50 -8.18 -2.05 10.07
N ASN A 51 -8.87 -2.72 9.15
CA ASN A 51 -8.59 -4.10 8.77
C ASN A 51 -7.65 -4.15 7.57
N CYS A 52 -6.74 -5.13 7.58
CA CYS A 52 -5.84 -5.38 6.48
C CYS A 52 -6.68 -5.74 5.24
N PRO A 53 -6.55 -5.02 4.12
CA PRO A 53 -7.36 -5.28 2.93
C PRO A 53 -7.22 -6.69 2.35
N LEU A 54 -6.12 -7.38 2.67
CA LEU A 54 -5.79 -8.72 2.17
C LEU A 54 -6.29 -9.84 3.08
N CYS A 55 -5.91 -9.84 4.36
CA CYS A 55 -6.30 -10.92 5.30
C CYS A 55 -7.57 -10.62 6.12
N LYS A 56 -8.12 -9.41 6.00
CA LYS A 56 -9.34 -8.92 6.69
C LYS A 56 -9.29 -8.88 8.22
N LYS A 57 -8.15 -9.20 8.84
CA LYS A 57 -7.89 -9.03 10.28
C LYS A 57 -7.49 -7.59 10.60
N HIS A 58 -7.68 -7.17 11.84
CA HIS A 58 -7.16 -5.89 12.34
C HIS A 58 -5.66 -5.77 12.03
N VAL A 59 -5.24 -4.60 11.52
CA VAL A 59 -3.83 -4.35 11.18
C VAL A 59 -3.00 -4.11 12.43
N LEU A 60 -3.59 -3.43 13.40
CA LEU A 60 -3.02 -3.24 14.73
C LEU A 60 -3.57 -4.34 15.65
N ALA A 61 -2.73 -4.81 16.57
CA ALA A 61 -3.19 -5.69 17.64
C ALA A 61 -4.16 -4.91 18.55
N GLU A 62 -5.19 -5.59 19.06
CA GLU A 62 -6.12 -5.01 20.04
C GLU A 62 -5.38 -4.61 21.32
N ASP A 63 -4.48 -5.48 21.77
CA ASP A 63 -3.57 -5.23 22.87
C ASP A 63 -2.15 -4.93 22.34
N PRO A 64 -1.61 -3.72 22.61
CA PRO A 64 -0.24 -3.38 22.25
C PRO A 64 0.83 -4.33 22.81
N GLU A 65 0.58 -4.95 23.97
CA GLU A 65 1.54 -5.85 24.61
C GLU A 65 1.62 -7.21 23.90
N ASN A 66 0.50 -7.65 23.32
CA ASN A 66 0.39 -8.89 22.57
C ASN A 66 0.69 -8.72 21.07
N GLN A 67 1.41 -7.65 20.70
CA GLN A 67 1.77 -7.42 19.31
C GLN A 67 2.73 -8.50 18.82
N LEU A 68 2.32 -9.23 17.77
CA LEU A 68 3.16 -10.23 17.14
C LEU A 68 4.47 -9.58 16.64
N LYS A 69 5.59 -10.03 17.20
CA LYS A 69 6.91 -9.56 16.81
C LYS A 69 7.32 -10.22 15.48
N GLY A 70 8.12 -9.50 14.68
CA GLY A 70 8.71 -10.01 13.45
C GLY A 70 8.31 -9.24 12.19
N ARG A 71 9.16 -9.36 11.15
CA ARG A 71 9.04 -8.56 9.92
C ARG A 71 7.67 -8.67 9.24
N LYS A 72 7.09 -9.87 9.19
CA LYS A 72 5.79 -10.13 8.54
C LYS A 72 4.63 -9.38 9.20
N ASN A 73 4.73 -9.13 10.50
CA ASN A 73 3.70 -8.47 11.31
C ASN A 73 3.93 -6.96 11.43
N GLN A 74 5.03 -6.44 10.87
CA GLN A 74 5.23 -5.00 10.74
C GLN A 74 4.12 -4.40 9.87
N ILE A 75 3.75 -3.18 10.18
CA ILE A 75 2.67 -2.49 9.49
C ILE A 75 3.28 -1.63 8.39
N GLU A 76 2.75 -1.78 7.19
CA GLU A 76 3.11 -0.96 6.05
C GLU A 76 1.94 -0.07 5.69
N ARG A 77 2.25 1.20 5.48
CA ARG A 77 1.30 2.18 5.00
C ARG A 77 1.63 2.54 3.57
N VAL A 78 0.69 2.29 2.66
CA VAL A 78 0.84 2.61 1.24
C VAL A 78 0.34 4.03 0.93
N TYR A 79 0.71 4.59 -0.22
CA TYR A 79 0.35 5.98 -0.57
C TYR A 79 -1.16 6.26 -0.60
N CYS A 80 -2.01 5.27 -0.88
CA CYS A 80 -3.46 5.45 -0.82
C CYS A 80 -3.99 5.63 0.61
N GLY A 81 -3.15 5.45 1.64
CA GLY A 81 -3.48 5.68 3.05
C GLY A 81 -3.92 4.44 3.83
N HIS A 82 -4.14 3.31 3.14
CA HIS A 82 -4.52 2.05 3.78
C HIS A 82 -3.33 1.36 4.45
N LEU A 83 -3.61 0.65 5.54
CA LEU A 83 -2.64 -0.12 6.29
C LEU A 83 -2.68 -1.61 5.91
N PHE A 84 -1.51 -2.23 5.85
CA PHE A 84 -1.35 -3.65 5.55
C PHE A 84 -0.33 -4.29 6.49
N HIS A 85 -0.50 -5.58 6.79
CA HIS A 85 0.61 -6.38 7.31
C HIS A 85 1.69 -6.52 6.22
N ASN A 86 2.96 -6.32 6.59
CA ASN A 86 4.10 -6.43 5.69
C ASN A 86 4.12 -7.78 4.96
N GLY A 87 3.87 -8.88 5.66
CA GLY A 87 3.84 -10.22 5.07
C GLY A 87 2.72 -10.40 4.05
N CYS A 88 1.53 -9.84 4.31
CA CYS A 88 0.42 -9.85 3.37
C CYS A 88 0.76 -9.01 2.13
N LEU A 89 1.24 -7.78 2.34
CA LEU A 89 1.58 -6.88 1.24
C LEU A 89 2.73 -7.43 0.39
N ASP A 90 3.79 -7.97 1.01
CA ASP A 90 4.93 -8.53 0.29
C ASP A 90 4.51 -9.71 -0.59
N THR A 91 3.68 -10.61 -0.05
CA THR A 91 3.12 -11.73 -0.83
C THR A 91 2.26 -11.23 -1.98
N TYR A 92 1.37 -10.27 -1.71
CA TYR A 92 0.48 -9.71 -2.74
C TYR A 92 1.25 -9.01 -3.86
N MET A 93 2.31 -8.27 -3.54
CA MET A 93 3.14 -7.57 -4.52
C MET A 93 3.99 -8.53 -5.36
N LYS A 94 4.32 -9.71 -4.85
CA LYS A 94 5.16 -10.73 -5.53
C LYS A 94 4.37 -11.80 -6.28
N THR A 95 3.05 -11.82 -6.18
CA THR A 95 2.17 -12.74 -6.90
C THR A 95 1.58 -12.03 -8.11
N PRO A 96 1.37 -12.68 -9.27
CA PRO A 96 0.67 -12.07 -10.41
C PRO A 96 -0.80 -11.75 -10.08
N PRO A 97 -1.49 -10.92 -10.89
CA PRO A 97 -1.02 -10.23 -12.10
C PRO A 97 -0.20 -8.98 -11.77
N PHE A 98 0.81 -8.67 -12.60
CA PHE A 98 1.67 -7.48 -12.44
C PHE A 98 1.31 -6.34 -13.41
N ILE A 99 0.58 -6.65 -14.48
CA ILE A 99 0.16 -5.71 -15.53
C ILE A 99 -0.72 -4.61 -14.93
N GLY A 100 -0.46 -3.36 -15.32
CA GLY A 100 -1.20 -2.18 -14.81
C GLY A 100 -0.84 -1.78 -13.37
N GLY A 101 0.06 -2.53 -12.72
CA GLY A 101 0.43 -2.34 -11.32
C GLY A 101 -0.62 -2.86 -10.35
N LYS A 102 -0.15 -3.22 -9.15
CA LYS A 102 -1.01 -3.73 -8.08
C LYS A 102 -1.98 -2.67 -7.58
N LYS A 103 -3.26 -3.02 -7.47
CA LYS A 103 -4.31 -2.13 -6.95
C LYS A 103 -4.60 -2.45 -5.50
N CYS A 104 -4.98 -1.43 -4.74
CA CYS A 104 -5.42 -1.60 -3.37
C CYS A 104 -6.82 -2.22 -3.36
N PRO A 105 -7.04 -3.39 -2.73
CA PRO A 105 -8.36 -4.03 -2.72
C PRO A 105 -9.48 -3.23 -2.03
N SER A 106 -9.13 -2.20 -1.25
CA SER A 106 -10.12 -1.36 -0.55
C SER A 106 -10.54 -0.12 -1.32
N CYS A 107 -9.74 0.37 -2.27
CA CYS A 107 -10.01 1.65 -2.95
C CYS A 107 -9.62 1.71 -4.43
N ASP A 108 -9.16 0.59 -5.00
CA ASP A 108 -8.75 0.40 -6.40
C ASP A 108 -7.65 1.33 -6.93
N LYS A 109 -7.10 2.20 -6.08
CA LYS A 109 -5.94 3.03 -6.40
C LYS A 109 -4.70 2.14 -6.52
N ARG A 110 -3.84 2.44 -7.49
CA ARG A 110 -2.55 1.76 -7.66
C ARG A 110 -1.71 1.93 -6.38
N ILE A 111 -1.22 0.80 -5.88
CA ILE A 111 -0.28 0.76 -4.77
C ILE A 111 1.07 1.23 -5.28
N TYR A 112 1.53 2.32 -4.69
CA TYR A 112 2.92 2.73 -4.76
C TYR A 112 3.55 2.52 -3.39
N HIS A 113 4.80 2.08 -3.36
CA HIS A 113 5.59 1.95 -2.15
C HIS A 113 7.07 1.74 -2.51
N GLU A 114 7.99 2.40 -1.82
CA GLU A 114 9.43 2.41 -2.14
C GLU A 114 10.02 0.98 -2.21
N LYS A 115 9.67 0.13 -1.24
CA LYS A 115 10.17 -1.26 -1.12
C LYS A 115 9.83 -2.15 -2.33
N TRP A 116 8.80 -1.81 -3.12
CA TRP A 116 8.34 -2.59 -4.28
C TRP A 116 8.37 -1.77 -5.57
N LYS A 117 9.26 -0.78 -5.65
CA LYS A 117 9.49 0.03 -6.86
C LYS A 117 10.28 -0.78 -7.90
N VAL A 118 9.63 -1.77 -8.50
CA VAL A 118 10.18 -2.67 -9.52
C VAL A 118 9.23 -2.70 -10.71
N SER A 119 9.76 -2.83 -11.93
CA SER A 119 8.92 -2.95 -13.14
C SER A 119 8.11 -4.25 -13.13
N ALA A 120 6.96 -4.24 -13.81
CA ALA A 120 6.10 -5.42 -13.92
C ALA A 120 6.83 -6.59 -14.59
N GLU A 121 7.58 -6.31 -15.65
CA GLU A 121 8.42 -7.27 -16.37
C GLU A 121 9.42 -7.98 -15.45
N VAL A 122 10.15 -7.24 -14.61
CA VAL A 122 11.11 -7.83 -13.68
C VAL A 122 10.40 -8.67 -12.61
N MET A 123 9.24 -8.23 -12.12
CA MET A 123 8.46 -9.03 -11.16
C MET A 123 7.94 -10.32 -11.79
N GLU A 124 7.49 -10.25 -13.04
CA GLU A 124 7.01 -11.39 -13.81
C GLU A 124 8.11 -12.41 -14.06
N ASN A 125 9.29 -11.96 -14.53
CA ASN A 125 10.46 -12.82 -14.71
C ASN A 125 10.88 -13.48 -13.40
N ARG A 126 10.91 -12.75 -12.28
CA ARG A 126 11.22 -13.31 -10.95
C ARG A 126 10.20 -14.35 -10.51
N TRP A 127 8.91 -14.10 -10.75
CA TRP A 127 7.85 -15.04 -10.41
C TRP A 127 7.91 -16.29 -11.28
N ALA A 128 8.10 -16.15 -12.59
CA ALA A 128 8.26 -17.25 -13.54
C ALA A 128 9.46 -18.14 -13.19
N HIS A 129 10.61 -17.55 -12.86
CA HIS A 129 11.77 -18.30 -12.39
C HIS A 129 11.48 -19.07 -11.09
N LYS A 130 10.78 -18.43 -10.14
CA LYS A 130 10.39 -19.11 -8.89
C LYS A 130 9.46 -20.29 -9.16
N GLN A 131 8.51 -20.15 -10.07
CA GLN A 131 7.59 -21.22 -10.47
C GLN A 131 8.30 -22.36 -11.22
N ALA A 132 9.26 -22.06 -12.10
CA ALA A 132 10.06 -23.07 -12.78
C ALA A 132 10.86 -23.91 -11.77
N LYS A 133 11.58 -23.27 -10.86
CA LYS A 133 12.33 -23.96 -9.79
C LYS A 133 11.44 -24.81 -8.88
N GLN A 134 10.23 -24.33 -8.58
CA GLN A 134 9.28 -25.07 -7.76
C GLN A 134 8.84 -26.37 -8.46
N ARG A 135 8.58 -26.32 -9.77
CA ARG A 135 8.23 -27.49 -10.57
C ARG A 135 9.38 -28.50 -10.64
N GLU A 136 10.60 -28.05 -10.87
CA GLU A 136 11.79 -28.92 -10.85
C GLU A 136 11.94 -29.66 -9.50
N LEU A 137 11.72 -28.95 -8.38
CA LEU A 137 11.79 -29.55 -7.05
C LEU A 137 10.68 -30.59 -6.85
N GLU A 138 9.47 -30.29 -7.32
CA GLU A 138 8.32 -31.21 -7.24
C GLU A 138 8.56 -32.48 -8.06
N GLU A 139 9.13 -32.36 -9.28
CA GLU A 139 9.52 -33.49 -10.12
C GLU A 139 10.58 -34.38 -9.45
N VAL A 140 11.58 -33.79 -8.78
CA VAL A 140 12.59 -34.55 -8.02
C VAL A 140 11.97 -35.28 -6.82
N VAL A 141 11.04 -34.64 -6.12
CA VAL A 141 10.34 -35.25 -4.98
C VAL A 141 9.46 -36.40 -5.44
N ASP A 142 8.84 -36.31 -6.60
CA ASP A 142 8.02 -37.38 -7.18
C ASP A 142 8.90 -38.57 -7.59
N PHE A 143 10.02 -38.32 -8.28
CA PHE A 143 11.00 -39.35 -8.65
C PHE A 143 11.55 -40.14 -7.46
N LEU A 144 11.72 -39.50 -6.29
CA LEU A 144 12.22 -40.16 -5.08
C LEU A 144 11.16 -40.98 -4.31
N LYS A 145 9.88 -40.87 -4.69
CA LYS A 145 8.79 -41.64 -4.08
C LYS A 145 8.48 -42.94 -4.82
N ASP A 146 8.90 -43.04 -6.09
CA ASP A 146 8.89 -44.26 -6.90
C ASP A 146 10.15 -45.11 -6.66
#